data_AF-A0ABD0YEA9-F1
#
_entry.id   AF-A0ABD0YEA9-F1
#
_cell.length_a   1.000
_cell.length_b   1.000
_cell.length_c   1.000
_cell.angle_alpha   90.00
_cell.angle_beta   90.00
_cell.angle_gamma   90.00
#
_symmetry.space_group_name_H-M   'P 1'
#
loop_
_entity.id
_entity.type
_entity.pdbx_description
1 polymer ?
#
loop_
_entity_poly.entity_id
_entity_poly.type
_entity_poly.pdbx_seq_one_letter_code
_entity_poly.pdbx_strand_id
1 'polypeptide(L)'
;MLLCDGCDDSFHTFCLMPPISEIPKGDWRCPRCIAEEVNKPTEAFGFEQAQREYTLHQFGEMADQFKSDYFNMPVHRVPTSLVEKEFWRIVSSLDEDVTVEYGADLHTIDHGSGFPTSATSNINDNPVLIQYAESSWNLNNLPILDGSVLAYINADISGMKVPWMYVGMCFATFCWHNEDHWSYSINYLHWGEPKTWYGVPGSNAEEFEFSMKKAAPELFHSQPDLLHQLVTIMNPNVLMNAGVPVYRTDQHAGEFVITFPRAYHAGFNQGYNFAEAVNFAPSDWLKMGRECISHYSSLQRYCVFSHDELVCKMAVNSDSLDPRIAAATYQDMLQMVDTEKKLRKSLLEWGVCDAEREAFELLPDDERQCEYCKTTCFLSAVTCSCSPSQLVCLRHYTYLCQCPPKTHTLRYRYTLDELPIMLQKLKLKAESFDAWVLSVKEALDCSSPRHLGNCHGNKLL
;
A
#
# COMPACT_ATOMS: atom_id res chain seq x y z
N MET A 1 12.60 49.55 10.92
CA MET A 1 12.09 48.44 11.74
C MET A 1 11.04 47.72 10.92
N LEU A 2 11.01 46.39 11.01
CA LEU A 2 10.13 45.50 10.28
C LEU A 2 9.27 44.76 11.31
N LEU A 3 7.96 44.68 11.11
CA LEU A 3 7.05 43.97 12.01
C LEU A 3 6.75 42.60 11.42
N CYS A 4 6.76 41.58 12.26
CA CYS A 4 6.37 40.23 11.87
C CYS A 4 4.84 40.11 11.84
N ASP A 5 4.26 39.72 10.71
CA ASP A 5 2.80 39.53 10.57
C ASP A 5 2.28 38.27 11.31
N GLY A 6 3.17 37.46 11.89
CA GLY A 6 2.81 36.25 12.66
C GLY A 6 2.82 36.43 14.18
N CYS A 7 3.69 37.29 14.73
CA CYS A 7 3.85 37.47 16.18
C CYS A 7 3.88 38.92 16.65
N ASP A 8 3.69 39.88 15.75
CA ASP A 8 3.73 41.33 15.99
C ASP A 8 5.05 41.87 16.59
N ASP A 9 6.11 41.04 16.65
CA ASP A 9 7.42 41.46 17.13
C ASP A 9 8.13 42.37 16.12
N SER A 10 8.88 43.35 16.64
CA SER A 10 9.64 44.31 15.85
C SER A 10 11.10 43.89 15.66
N PHE A 11 11.56 43.86 14.40
CA PHE A 11 12.93 43.50 14.01
C PHE A 11 13.65 44.65 13.33
N HIS A 12 14.96 44.76 13.55
CA HIS A 12 15.83 45.62 12.75
C HIS A 12 16.21 44.90 11.47
N THR A 13 16.02 45.54 10.31
CA THR A 13 16.30 44.95 8.99
C THR A 13 17.75 44.47 8.83
N PHE A 14 18.69 45.11 9.53
CA PHE A 14 20.12 44.76 9.53
C PHE A 14 20.53 43.72 10.60
N CYS A 15 19.67 43.42 11.59
CA CYS A 15 19.92 42.37 12.59
C CYS A 15 19.38 41.00 12.16
N LEU A 16 18.64 40.95 11.05
CA LEU A 16 18.16 39.69 10.46
C LEU A 16 19.34 38.94 9.83
N MET A 17 19.27 37.61 9.83
CA MET A 17 20.23 36.75 9.13
C MET A 17 19.48 35.98 8.03
N PRO A 18 19.70 36.29 6.74
CA PRO A 18 20.55 37.35 6.20
C PRO A 18 19.96 38.77 6.40
N PRO A 19 20.81 39.82 6.44
CA PRO A 19 20.34 41.21 6.55
C PRO A 19 19.53 41.61 5.31
N ILE A 20 18.41 42.30 5.54
CA ILE A 20 17.53 42.74 4.46
C ILE A 20 17.77 44.24 4.20
N SER A 21 18.06 44.60 2.95
CA SER A 21 18.36 45.98 2.54
C SER A 21 17.10 46.82 2.29
N GLU A 22 15.98 46.20 1.92
CA GLU A 22 14.70 46.86 1.62
C GLU A 22 13.54 46.16 2.31
N ILE A 23 12.50 46.91 2.69
CA ILE A 23 11.29 46.33 3.29
C ILE A 23 10.60 45.45 2.23
N PRO A 24 10.39 44.14 2.50
CA PRO A 24 9.71 43.24 1.57
C PRO A 24 8.31 43.75 1.21
N LYS A 25 7.86 43.47 -0.01
CA LYS A 25 6.49 43.75 -0.45
C LYS A 25 5.62 42.53 -0.19
N GLY A 26 4.57 42.68 0.62
CA GLY A 26 3.68 41.60 1.05
C GLY A 26 3.95 41.15 2.49
N ASP A 27 3.32 40.06 2.89
CA ASP A 27 3.42 39.54 4.25
C ASP A 27 4.85 39.09 4.56
N TRP A 28 5.39 39.54 5.69
CA TRP A 28 6.71 39.15 6.17
C TRP A 28 6.60 38.48 7.54
N ARG A 29 7.07 37.24 7.63
CA ARG A 29 7.16 36.47 8.88
C ARG A 29 8.62 36.38 9.33
N CYS A 30 8.85 36.49 10.64
CA CYS A 30 10.20 36.38 11.20
C CYS A 30 10.71 34.92 11.12
N PRO A 31 12.03 34.68 11.19
CA PRO A 31 12.59 33.33 11.13
C PRO A 31 12.01 32.36 12.16
N ARG A 32 11.57 32.86 13.31
CA ARG A 32 10.89 32.04 14.33
C ARG A 32 9.49 31.63 13.89
N CYS A 33 8.67 32.54 13.37
CA CYS A 33 7.34 32.22 12.85
C CYS A 33 7.42 31.33 11.60
N ILE A 34 8.42 31.54 10.73
CA ILE A 34 8.69 30.66 9.60
C ILE A 34 9.11 29.28 10.11
N ALA A 35 10.01 29.20 11.09
CA ALA A 35 10.41 27.92 11.68
C ALA A 35 9.24 27.22 12.39
N GLU A 36 8.34 27.95 13.03
CA GLU A 36 7.11 27.40 13.62
C GLU A 36 6.13 26.93 12.52
N GLU A 37 6.01 27.61 11.39
CA GLU A 37 5.21 27.14 10.24
C GLU A 37 5.82 25.94 9.51
N VAL A 38 7.14 25.89 9.38
CA VAL A 38 7.87 24.80 8.71
C VAL A 38 8.01 23.58 9.63
N ASN A 39 8.06 23.78 10.95
CA ASN A 39 8.05 22.70 11.94
C ASN A 39 6.65 22.32 12.41
N LYS A 40 5.59 23.05 12.02
CA LYS A 40 4.26 22.46 12.07
C LYS A 40 4.35 21.22 11.19
N PRO A 41 3.97 20.02 11.69
CA PRO A 41 3.71 18.93 10.77
C PRO A 41 2.76 19.52 9.74
N THR A 42 3.10 19.42 8.45
CA THR A 42 2.14 19.70 7.36
C THR A 42 0.84 19.11 7.85
N GLU A 43 -0.16 19.95 8.15
CA GLU A 43 -1.45 19.46 8.63
C GLU A 43 -1.84 18.37 7.65
N ALA A 44 -1.83 17.13 8.13
CA ALA A 44 -2.14 16.00 7.29
C ALA A 44 -3.54 16.30 6.78
N PHE A 45 -3.65 16.64 5.50
CA PHE A 45 -4.91 17.00 4.89
C PHE A 45 -5.77 15.73 4.98
N GLY A 46 -6.68 15.72 5.95
CA GLY A 46 -7.31 14.53 6.50
C GLY A 46 -8.38 14.92 7.52
N PHE A 47 -9.20 13.97 7.92
CA PHE A 47 -10.32 14.25 8.83
C PHE A 47 -9.83 14.64 10.22
N GLU A 48 -10.46 15.65 10.83
CA GLU A 48 -10.11 16.10 12.18
C GLU A 48 -10.34 14.97 13.19
N GLN A 49 -9.33 14.70 14.03
CA GLN A 49 -9.47 13.73 15.12
C GLN A 49 -10.40 14.30 16.19
N ALA A 50 -11.45 13.55 16.52
CA ALA A 50 -12.37 13.90 17.59
C ALA A 50 -11.63 13.95 18.94
N GLN A 51 -11.86 14.99 19.73
CA GLN A 51 -11.28 15.11 21.08
C GLN A 51 -11.89 14.14 22.10
N ARG A 52 -13.01 13.49 21.74
CA ARG A 52 -13.80 12.66 22.64
C ARG A 52 -13.56 11.19 22.33
N GLU A 53 -13.15 10.46 23.36
CA GLU A 53 -13.07 9.00 23.31
C GLU A 53 -14.45 8.38 23.58
N TYR A 54 -14.77 7.33 22.83
CA TYR A 54 -16.02 6.58 22.97
C TYR A 54 -15.74 5.11 23.25
N THR A 55 -16.58 4.51 24.08
CA THR A 55 -16.75 3.05 24.06
C THR A 55 -17.61 2.63 22.86
N LEU A 56 -17.44 1.40 22.36
CA LEU A 56 -18.27 0.89 21.27
C LEU A 56 -19.77 1.02 21.57
N HIS A 57 -20.19 0.73 22.81
CA HIS A 57 -21.58 0.86 23.23
C HIS A 57 -22.10 2.31 23.10
N GLN A 58 -21.35 3.29 23.63
CA GLN A 58 -21.75 4.70 23.54
C GLN A 58 -21.78 5.21 22.11
N PHE A 59 -20.84 4.76 21.27
CA PHE A 59 -20.82 5.11 19.85
C PHE A 59 -22.03 4.52 19.12
N GLY A 60 -22.42 3.28 19.44
CA GLY A 60 -23.62 2.65 18.89
C GLY A 60 -24.91 3.40 19.27
N GLU A 61 -25.08 3.78 20.53
CA GLU A 61 -26.22 4.58 20.99
C GLU A 61 -26.31 5.92 20.24
N MET A 62 -25.17 6.61 20.06
CA MET A 62 -25.09 7.86 19.31
C MET A 62 -25.45 7.67 17.83
N ALA A 63 -24.88 6.65 17.18
CA ALA A 63 -25.09 6.37 15.77
C ALA A 63 -26.55 5.99 15.46
N ASP A 64 -27.16 5.17 16.31
CA ASP A 64 -28.55 4.74 16.14
C ASP A 64 -29.52 5.91 16.38
N GLN A 65 -29.26 6.74 17.40
CA GLN A 65 -30.05 7.93 17.66
C GLN A 65 -29.98 8.92 16.49
N PHE A 66 -28.78 9.18 15.98
CA PHE A 66 -28.56 10.05 14.81
C PHE A 66 -29.38 9.58 13.61
N LYS A 67 -29.28 8.30 13.24
CA LYS A 67 -29.99 7.76 12.06
C LYS A 67 -31.50 7.77 12.27
N SER A 68 -31.97 7.42 13.47
CA SER A 68 -33.39 7.43 13.79
C SER A 68 -34.00 8.84 13.70
N ASP A 69 -33.30 9.84 14.23
CA ASP A 69 -33.75 11.23 14.22
C ASP A 69 -33.71 11.83 12.81
N TYR A 70 -32.67 11.50 12.04
CA TYR A 70 -32.50 12.01 10.67
C TYR A 70 -33.62 11.53 9.73
N PHE A 71 -33.96 10.25 9.78
CA PHE A 71 -34.99 9.66 8.90
C PHE A 71 -36.39 9.60 9.52
N ASN A 72 -36.53 9.96 10.79
CA ASN A 72 -37.75 9.78 11.60
C ASN A 72 -38.33 8.35 11.51
N MET A 73 -37.43 7.35 11.45
CA MET A 73 -37.76 5.95 11.27
C MET A 73 -36.84 5.07 12.13
N PRO A 74 -37.29 3.91 12.61
CA PRO A 74 -36.39 2.94 13.23
C PRO A 74 -35.25 2.58 12.28
N VAL A 75 -34.01 2.53 12.78
CA VAL A 75 -32.78 2.39 11.98
C VAL A 75 -32.83 1.25 10.95
N HIS A 76 -33.30 0.07 11.38
CA HIS A 76 -33.40 -1.14 10.55
C HIS A 76 -34.51 -1.09 9.48
N ARG A 77 -35.40 -0.09 9.51
CA ARG A 77 -36.47 0.08 8.51
C ARG A 77 -36.09 1.04 7.40
N VAL A 78 -34.99 1.76 7.54
CA VAL A 78 -34.52 2.70 6.52
C VAL A 78 -33.91 1.89 5.37
N PRO A 79 -34.46 1.96 4.14
CA PRO A 79 -33.92 1.20 3.01
C PRO A 79 -32.54 1.69 2.61
N THR A 80 -31.64 0.80 2.21
CA THR A 80 -30.26 1.16 1.78
C THR A 80 -30.25 2.16 0.61
N SER A 81 -31.18 1.99 -0.33
CA SER A 81 -31.38 2.92 -1.46
C SER A 81 -31.78 4.34 -1.06
N LEU A 82 -32.49 4.50 0.07
CA LEU A 82 -32.89 5.82 0.57
C LEU A 82 -31.68 6.53 1.16
N VAL A 83 -30.90 5.84 2.00
CA VAL A 83 -29.67 6.38 2.60
C VAL A 83 -28.67 6.75 1.53
N GLU A 84 -28.49 5.92 0.50
CA GLU A 84 -27.57 6.21 -0.62
C GLU A 84 -27.97 7.45 -1.41
N LYS A 85 -29.27 7.58 -1.72
CA LYS A 85 -29.78 8.78 -2.41
C LYS A 85 -29.54 10.03 -1.57
N GLU A 86 -29.77 9.92 -0.27
CA GLU A 86 -29.62 11.02 0.66
C GLU A 86 -28.16 11.41 0.88
N PHE A 87 -27.27 10.43 0.98
CA PHE A 87 -25.84 10.63 1.07
C PHE A 87 -25.31 11.48 -0.09
N TRP A 88 -25.64 11.10 -1.33
CA TRP A 88 -25.21 11.87 -2.51
C TRP A 88 -25.89 13.23 -2.62
N ARG A 89 -27.10 13.40 -2.05
CA ARG A 89 -27.76 14.71 -1.93
C ARG A 89 -26.99 15.62 -1.00
N ILE A 90 -26.63 15.14 0.20
CA ILE A 90 -25.86 15.89 1.20
C ILE A 90 -24.52 16.34 0.61
N VAL A 91 -23.76 15.42 0.01
CA VAL A 91 -22.44 15.72 -0.58
C VAL A 91 -22.52 16.77 -1.71
N SER A 92 -23.66 16.88 -2.40
CA SER A 92 -23.86 17.85 -3.48
C SER A 92 -24.51 19.15 -3.03
N SER A 93 -25.00 19.22 -1.79
CA SER A 93 -25.68 20.39 -1.23
C SER A 93 -24.66 21.35 -0.63
N LEU A 94 -24.81 22.65 -0.89
CA LEU A 94 -23.99 23.70 -0.28
C LEU A 94 -24.67 24.36 0.92
N ASP A 95 -25.97 24.08 1.12
CA ASP A 95 -26.83 24.79 2.08
C ASP A 95 -27.02 24.00 3.39
N GLU A 96 -26.57 22.75 3.45
CA GLU A 96 -26.77 21.85 4.60
C GLU A 96 -25.45 21.26 5.09
N ASP A 97 -25.12 21.52 6.35
CA ASP A 97 -23.94 20.96 7.01
C ASP A 97 -24.35 19.73 7.83
N VAL A 98 -23.80 18.57 7.47
CA VAL A 98 -23.98 17.31 8.21
C VAL A 98 -22.61 16.80 8.64
N THR A 99 -22.41 16.70 9.95
CA THR A 99 -21.18 16.16 10.55
C THR A 99 -21.42 14.75 11.05
N VAL A 100 -20.45 13.85 10.80
CA VAL A 100 -20.47 12.47 11.27
C VAL A 100 -19.13 12.09 11.89
N GLU A 101 -19.15 11.13 12.81
CA GLU A 101 -17.98 10.61 13.50
C GLU A 101 -17.69 9.17 13.04
N TYR A 102 -16.43 8.75 13.01
CA TYR A 102 -16.09 7.36 12.71
C TYR A 102 -14.76 6.99 13.38
N GLY A 103 -14.57 5.68 13.59
CA GLY A 103 -13.29 5.13 14.02
C GLY A 103 -12.60 4.45 12.84
N ALA A 104 -11.37 4.85 12.52
CA ALA A 104 -10.54 4.21 11.52
C ALA A 104 -9.11 4.05 12.04
N ASP A 105 -8.35 3.20 11.35
CA ASP A 105 -6.93 2.96 11.57
C ASP A 105 -6.62 2.50 13.01
N LEU A 106 -7.59 1.83 13.64
CA LEU A 106 -7.43 1.24 14.96
C LEU A 106 -6.62 -0.04 14.83
N HIS A 107 -5.41 -0.02 15.37
CA HIS A 107 -4.51 -1.17 15.36
C HIS A 107 -5.06 -2.33 16.20
N THR A 108 -5.11 -3.52 15.60
CA THR A 108 -5.48 -4.76 16.32
C THR A 108 -4.49 -5.13 17.42
N ILE A 109 -3.25 -4.63 17.36
CA ILE A 109 -2.26 -4.82 18.44
C ILE A 109 -2.70 -4.10 19.72
N ASP A 110 -3.25 -2.90 19.60
CA ASP A 110 -3.59 -2.06 20.75
C ASP A 110 -5.00 -2.35 21.28
N HIS A 111 -5.94 -2.65 20.38
CA HIS A 111 -7.36 -2.79 20.70
C HIS A 111 -7.88 -4.24 20.63
N GLY A 112 -7.08 -5.17 20.11
CA GLY A 112 -7.47 -6.55 19.86
C GLY A 112 -8.25 -6.72 18.55
N SER A 113 -8.04 -7.84 17.87
CA SER A 113 -8.77 -8.21 16.65
C SER A 113 -10.23 -8.61 16.94
N GLY A 114 -11.12 -8.41 15.96
CA GLY A 114 -12.49 -8.95 16.01
C GLY A 114 -12.53 -10.47 15.79
N PHE A 115 -11.47 -11.04 15.21
CA PHE A 115 -11.31 -12.48 15.09
C PHE A 115 -10.64 -13.08 16.33
N PRO A 116 -10.97 -14.35 16.67
CA PRO A 116 -10.19 -15.11 17.64
C PRO A 116 -8.73 -15.27 17.18
N THR A 117 -7.79 -15.11 18.10
CA THR A 117 -6.36 -15.34 17.89
C THR A 117 -5.82 -16.29 18.96
N SER A 118 -4.59 -16.77 18.80
CA SER A 118 -3.92 -17.62 19.80
C SER A 118 -3.77 -16.97 21.19
N ALA A 119 -3.86 -15.64 21.26
CA ALA A 119 -3.84 -14.86 22.49
C ALA A 119 -5.24 -14.68 23.13
N THR A 120 -6.32 -15.13 22.48
CA THR A 120 -7.69 -14.99 23.00
C THR A 120 -7.90 -15.87 24.24
N SER A 121 -8.37 -15.25 25.33
CA SER A 121 -8.74 -15.95 26.56
C SER A 121 -9.79 -17.04 26.33
N ASN A 122 -9.61 -18.22 26.94
CA ASN A 122 -10.51 -19.39 26.84
C ASN A 122 -10.59 -20.06 25.46
N ILE A 123 -9.62 -19.84 24.57
CA ILE A 123 -9.61 -20.50 23.25
C ILE A 123 -9.57 -22.04 23.35
N ASN A 124 -8.87 -22.58 24.34
CA ASN A 124 -8.70 -24.01 24.55
C ASN A 124 -9.98 -24.71 25.02
N ASP A 125 -10.96 -23.95 25.50
CA ASP A 125 -12.22 -24.47 26.02
C ASP A 125 -13.31 -24.56 24.93
N ASN A 126 -13.07 -23.97 23.75
CA ASN A 126 -14.06 -23.94 22.67
C ASN A 126 -13.45 -24.35 21.30
N PRO A 127 -13.76 -25.56 20.80
CA PRO A 127 -13.22 -26.05 19.52
C PRO A 127 -13.64 -25.20 18.32
N VAL A 128 -14.74 -24.46 18.41
CA VAL A 128 -15.18 -23.54 17.35
C VAL A 128 -14.26 -22.33 17.28
N LEU A 129 -13.81 -21.80 18.42
CA LEU A 129 -12.87 -20.67 18.43
C LEU A 129 -11.51 -21.05 17.86
N ILE A 130 -11.04 -22.27 18.14
CA ILE A 130 -9.82 -22.81 17.53
C ILE A 130 -9.96 -22.87 16.01
N GLN A 131 -11.09 -23.38 15.51
CA GLN A 131 -11.34 -23.46 14.06
C GLN A 131 -11.28 -22.07 13.38
N TYR A 132 -11.89 -21.03 13.98
CA TYR A 132 -11.84 -19.68 13.42
C TYR A 132 -10.48 -18.99 13.62
N ALA A 133 -9.75 -19.32 14.68
CA ALA A 133 -8.39 -18.81 14.91
C ALA A 133 -7.38 -19.38 13.91
N GLU A 134 -7.51 -20.65 13.52
CA GLU A 134 -6.63 -21.32 12.54
C GLU A 134 -7.10 -21.16 11.09
N SER A 135 -8.29 -20.58 10.88
CA SER A 135 -8.83 -20.38 9.54
C SER A 135 -7.94 -19.47 8.69
N SER A 136 -7.74 -19.85 7.43
CA SER A 136 -7.05 -19.01 6.43
C SER A 136 -7.80 -17.74 6.06
N TRP A 137 -9.11 -17.67 6.38
CA TRP A 137 -9.94 -16.48 6.19
C TRP A 137 -9.91 -15.52 7.39
N ASN A 138 -9.21 -15.88 8.46
CA ASN A 138 -8.90 -14.94 9.53
C ASN A 138 -7.87 -13.94 9.00
N LEU A 139 -8.21 -12.65 9.05
CA LEU A 139 -7.39 -11.58 8.47
C LEU A 139 -6.02 -11.46 9.15
N ASN A 140 -5.85 -12.00 10.35
CA ASN A 140 -4.58 -12.02 11.06
C ASN A 140 -3.62 -13.09 10.50
N ASN A 141 -4.17 -14.12 9.84
CA ASN A 141 -3.38 -15.19 9.23
C ASN A 141 -3.09 -14.92 7.75
N LEU A 142 -3.98 -14.20 7.05
CA LEU A 142 -3.91 -14.02 5.60
C LEU A 142 -2.54 -13.48 5.10
N PRO A 143 -1.92 -12.46 5.73
CA PRO A 143 -0.63 -11.94 5.28
C PRO A 143 0.55 -12.90 5.48
N ILE A 144 0.42 -13.88 6.38
CA ILE A 144 1.47 -14.83 6.77
C ILE A 144 1.27 -16.23 6.17
N LEU A 145 0.20 -16.48 5.41
CA LEU A 145 0.02 -17.75 4.70
C LEU A 145 1.14 -17.99 3.69
N ASP A 146 1.46 -19.27 3.42
CA ASP A 146 2.48 -19.69 2.44
C ASP A 146 2.26 -19.11 1.02
N GLY A 147 1.01 -18.72 0.71
CA GLY A 147 0.62 -18.10 -0.56
C GLY A 147 0.83 -16.58 -0.63
N SER A 148 1.19 -15.93 0.49
CA SER A 148 1.33 -14.48 0.60
C SER A 148 2.79 -14.06 0.50
N VAL A 149 3.05 -13.10 -0.38
CA VAL A 149 4.37 -12.50 -0.57
C VAL A 149 4.79 -11.67 0.65
N LEU A 150 3.83 -11.09 1.37
CA LEU A 150 4.10 -10.24 2.55
C LEU A 150 4.73 -11.02 3.72
N ALA A 151 4.59 -12.35 3.74
CA ALA A 151 5.21 -13.21 4.76
C ALA A 151 6.75 -13.12 4.77
N TYR A 152 7.37 -12.74 3.65
CA TYR A 152 8.82 -12.64 3.49
C TYR A 152 9.39 -11.24 3.79
N ILE A 153 8.53 -10.29 4.15
CA ILE A 153 8.93 -9.00 4.70
C ILE A 153 9.18 -9.21 6.20
N ASN A 154 10.27 -8.69 6.78
CA ASN A 154 10.53 -8.84 8.22
C ASN A 154 9.93 -7.71 9.05
N ALA A 155 9.62 -6.57 8.43
CA ALA A 155 8.95 -5.45 9.09
C ALA A 155 7.46 -5.75 9.25
N ASP A 156 6.91 -5.42 10.41
CA ASP A 156 5.46 -5.39 10.64
C ASP A 156 4.93 -4.05 10.16
N ILE A 157 4.53 -4.05 8.88
CA ILE A 157 3.98 -2.86 8.23
C ILE A 157 2.51 -2.75 8.62
N SER A 158 2.18 -1.66 9.30
CA SER A 158 0.80 -1.31 9.66
C SER A 158 -0.11 -1.27 8.43
N GLY A 159 -1.31 -1.84 8.54
CA GLY A 159 -2.32 -1.89 7.48
C GLY A 159 -2.10 -3.05 6.52
N MET A 160 -0.84 -3.46 6.30
CA MET A 160 -0.51 -4.53 5.37
C MET A 160 -0.40 -5.91 6.02
N LYS A 161 0.31 -6.02 7.14
CA LYS A 161 0.42 -7.30 7.87
C LYS A 161 -0.48 -7.39 9.08
N VAL A 162 -0.76 -6.23 9.67
CA VAL A 162 -1.57 -6.09 10.86
C VAL A 162 -2.90 -5.50 10.40
N PRO A 163 -4.03 -6.21 10.61
CA PRO A 163 -5.33 -5.70 10.19
C PRO A 163 -5.67 -4.38 10.90
N TRP A 164 -6.45 -3.56 10.23
CA TRP A 164 -7.05 -2.34 10.75
C TRP A 164 -8.53 -2.54 11.01
N MET A 165 -9.03 -1.90 12.05
CA MET A 165 -10.44 -1.94 12.42
C MET A 165 -11.13 -0.61 12.13
N TYR A 166 -12.37 -0.71 11.69
CA TYR A 166 -13.21 0.41 11.31
C TYR A 166 -14.55 0.31 12.03
N VAL A 167 -14.86 1.35 12.80
CA VAL A 167 -16.17 1.53 13.44
C VAL A 167 -16.94 2.58 12.63
N GLY A 168 -18.01 2.16 11.98
CA GLY A 168 -18.82 3.03 11.12
C GLY A 168 -20.11 3.50 11.79
N MET A 169 -20.60 4.67 11.38
CA MET A 169 -21.99 5.13 11.61
C MET A 169 -22.66 5.52 10.28
N CYS A 170 -23.95 5.85 10.31
CA CYS A 170 -24.67 6.32 9.12
C CYS A 170 -23.95 7.50 8.45
N PHE A 171 -23.71 7.41 7.14
CA PHE A 171 -22.96 8.37 6.32
C PHE A 171 -21.45 8.48 6.58
N ALA A 172 -20.89 7.75 7.54
CA ALA A 172 -19.44 7.66 7.70
C ALA A 172 -18.80 7.12 6.41
N THR A 173 -17.84 7.85 5.87
CA THR A 173 -17.38 7.72 4.47
C THR A 173 -15.90 7.42 4.39
N PHE A 174 -15.51 6.62 3.40
CA PHE A 174 -14.14 6.49 2.94
C PHE A 174 -14.07 6.96 1.47
N CYS A 175 -13.18 7.91 1.21
CA CYS A 175 -13.03 8.55 -0.09
C CYS A 175 -12.41 7.60 -1.12
N TRP A 176 -12.38 8.04 -2.38
CA TRP A 176 -11.74 7.27 -3.44
C TRP A 176 -10.25 7.07 -3.20
N HIS A 177 -9.82 5.82 -3.16
CA HIS A 177 -8.42 5.46 -3.05
C HIS A 177 -8.14 4.09 -3.65
N ASN A 178 -6.85 3.78 -3.78
CA ASN A 178 -6.33 2.44 -3.99
C ASN A 178 -5.36 2.11 -2.86
N GLU A 179 -5.04 0.83 -2.73
CA GLU A 179 -4.13 0.36 -1.69
C GLU A 179 -2.68 0.74 -1.97
N ASP A 180 -1.90 0.88 -0.90
CA ASP A 180 -0.46 1.07 -1.01
C ASP A 180 0.19 -0.07 -1.81
N HIS A 181 1.13 0.32 -2.67
CA HIS A 181 1.81 -0.55 -3.64
C HIS A 181 0.85 -1.30 -4.58
N TRP A 182 -0.36 -0.77 -4.79
CA TRP A 182 -1.42 -1.43 -5.57
C TRP A 182 -1.66 -2.88 -5.11
N SER A 183 -1.57 -3.12 -3.81
CA SER A 183 -1.83 -4.44 -3.22
C SER A 183 -3.32 -4.79 -3.29
N TYR A 184 -3.65 -6.05 -2.99
CA TYR A 184 -5.03 -6.41 -2.71
C TYR A 184 -5.39 -5.93 -1.31
N SER A 185 -6.68 -5.69 -1.07
CA SER A 185 -7.23 -5.57 0.28
C SER A 185 -8.43 -6.48 0.42
N ILE A 186 -8.64 -6.97 1.63
CA ILE A 186 -9.81 -7.73 2.01
C ILE A 186 -10.43 -7.07 3.22
N ASN A 187 -11.75 -6.89 3.18
CA ASN A 187 -12.53 -6.32 4.26
C ASN A 187 -13.58 -7.34 4.70
N TYR A 188 -13.66 -7.61 5.99
CA TYR A 188 -14.70 -8.42 6.61
C TYR A 188 -15.60 -7.55 7.48
N LEU A 189 -16.91 -7.62 7.26
CA LEU A 189 -17.88 -6.94 8.11
C LEU A 189 -18.32 -7.89 9.21
N HIS A 190 -17.82 -7.69 10.43
CA HIS A 190 -18.11 -8.58 11.56
C HIS A 190 -19.60 -8.55 11.96
N TRP A 191 -20.15 -7.35 12.13
CA TRP A 191 -21.53 -7.14 12.53
C TRP A 191 -22.00 -5.72 12.20
N GLY A 192 -23.31 -5.50 12.33
CA GLY A 192 -23.96 -4.19 12.19
C GLY A 192 -24.66 -3.99 10.85
N GLU A 193 -24.96 -2.74 10.53
CA GLU A 193 -25.64 -2.35 9.29
C GLU A 193 -24.70 -2.40 8.06
N PRO A 194 -25.26 -2.53 6.84
CA PRO A 194 -24.44 -2.75 5.65
C PRO A 194 -23.44 -1.63 5.35
N LYS A 195 -22.37 -1.97 4.64
CA LYS A 195 -21.40 -1.00 4.09
C LYS A 195 -21.57 -0.92 2.58
N THR A 196 -21.80 0.28 2.05
CA THR A 196 -21.95 0.51 0.61
C THR A 196 -20.59 0.72 -0.01
N TRP A 197 -20.29 0.00 -1.09
CA TRP A 197 -19.04 0.10 -1.83
C TRP A 197 -19.28 0.53 -3.27
N TYR A 198 -18.37 1.35 -3.78
CA TYR A 198 -18.18 1.66 -5.18
C TYR A 198 -16.78 1.22 -5.59
N GLY A 199 -16.66 0.55 -6.73
CA GLY A 199 -15.40 0.03 -7.23
C GLY A 199 -15.20 0.35 -8.71
N VAL A 200 -13.98 0.73 -9.06
CA VAL A 200 -13.51 0.94 -10.43
C VAL A 200 -12.42 -0.09 -10.72
N PRO A 201 -12.50 -0.84 -11.84
CA PRO A 201 -11.47 -1.80 -12.20
C PRO A 201 -10.09 -1.16 -12.37
N GLY A 202 -9.03 -1.87 -11.96
CA GLY A 202 -7.65 -1.36 -12.08
C GLY A 202 -7.19 -1.11 -13.52
N SER A 203 -7.82 -1.75 -14.52
CA SER A 203 -7.60 -1.47 -15.95
C SER A 203 -7.99 -0.06 -16.35
N ASN A 204 -8.94 0.56 -15.64
CA ASN A 204 -9.50 1.87 -15.94
C ASN A 204 -9.02 2.95 -14.93
N ALA A 205 -7.98 2.64 -14.15
CA ALA A 205 -7.42 3.54 -13.14
C ALA A 205 -6.94 4.87 -13.75
N GLU A 206 -6.28 4.83 -14.90
CA GLU A 206 -5.76 6.05 -15.58
C GLU A 206 -6.90 6.94 -16.09
N GLU A 207 -7.96 6.33 -16.60
CA GLU A 207 -9.15 7.04 -17.06
C GLU A 207 -9.92 7.66 -15.90
N PHE A 208 -9.95 6.97 -14.75
CA PHE A 208 -10.46 7.49 -13.49
C PHE A 208 -9.65 8.70 -13.01
N GLU A 209 -8.33 8.59 -12.90
CA GLU A 209 -7.45 9.69 -12.49
C GLU A 209 -7.58 10.90 -13.42
N PHE A 210 -7.63 10.65 -14.74
CA PHE A 210 -7.84 11.70 -15.73
C PHE A 210 -9.20 12.39 -15.59
N SER A 211 -10.26 11.61 -15.39
CA SER A 211 -11.62 12.13 -15.20
C SER A 211 -11.72 12.96 -13.91
N MET A 212 -11.07 12.51 -12.84
CA MET A 212 -11.03 13.25 -11.58
C MET A 212 -10.27 14.57 -11.73
N LYS A 213 -9.09 14.55 -12.38
CA LYS A 213 -8.31 15.76 -12.70
C LYS A 213 -9.08 16.76 -13.54
N LYS A 214 -9.85 16.28 -14.52
CA LYS A 214 -10.68 17.12 -15.38
C LYS A 214 -11.88 17.74 -14.65
N ALA A 215 -12.46 17.01 -13.70
CA ALA A 215 -13.63 17.47 -12.95
C ALA A 215 -13.28 18.49 -11.86
N ALA A 216 -12.07 18.43 -11.27
CA ALA A 216 -11.62 19.34 -10.21
C ALA A 216 -10.19 19.90 -10.45
N PRO A 217 -9.93 20.60 -11.58
CA PRO A 217 -8.57 20.98 -11.96
C PRO A 217 -7.90 21.95 -10.97
N GLU A 218 -8.68 22.84 -10.33
CA GLU A 218 -8.15 23.79 -9.34
C GLU A 218 -7.56 23.09 -8.11
N LEU A 219 -8.18 21.98 -7.69
CA LEU A 219 -7.76 21.19 -6.52
C LEU A 219 -6.46 20.41 -6.82
N PHE A 220 -6.27 19.95 -8.07
CA PHE A 220 -5.04 19.28 -8.49
C PHE A 220 -3.89 20.23 -8.83
N HIS A 221 -4.19 21.46 -9.24
CA HIS A 221 -3.16 22.49 -9.43
C HIS A 221 -2.57 22.96 -8.10
N SER A 222 -3.39 23.04 -7.03
CA SER A 222 -2.90 23.36 -5.69
C SER A 222 -2.18 22.16 -5.05
N GLN A 223 -2.69 20.94 -5.26
CA GLN A 223 -2.16 19.71 -4.66
C GLN A 223 -2.10 18.58 -5.71
N PRO A 224 -0.94 18.35 -6.37
CA PRO A 224 -0.79 17.29 -7.36
C PRO A 224 -1.05 15.88 -6.80
N ASP A 225 -0.84 15.70 -5.49
CA ASP A 225 -0.93 14.41 -4.78
C ASP A 225 -2.30 14.16 -4.10
N LEU A 226 -3.27 15.02 -4.35
CA LEU A 226 -4.60 14.96 -3.75
C LEU A 226 -5.31 13.61 -3.95
N LEU A 227 -5.12 12.98 -5.12
CA LEU A 227 -5.66 11.66 -5.46
C LEU A 227 -5.21 10.55 -4.49
N HIS A 228 -4.09 10.77 -3.81
CA HIS A 228 -3.46 9.80 -2.93
C HIS A 228 -3.67 10.13 -1.44
N GLN A 229 -4.24 11.30 -1.12
CA GLN A 229 -4.44 11.77 0.24
C GLN A 229 -5.83 11.43 0.83
N LEU A 230 -6.61 10.54 0.21
CA LEU A 230 -7.86 9.99 0.79
C LEU A 230 -8.95 11.02 1.15
N VAL A 231 -8.97 12.19 0.49
CA VAL A 231 -9.81 13.32 0.94
C VAL A 231 -10.98 13.69 0.04
N THR A 232 -11.04 13.16 -1.19
CA THR A 232 -12.07 13.57 -2.15
C THR A 232 -13.03 12.45 -2.48
N ILE A 233 -14.31 12.70 -2.21
CA ILE A 233 -15.40 11.89 -2.74
C ILE A 233 -15.95 12.52 -4.02
N MET A 234 -16.14 11.69 -5.04
CA MET A 234 -16.75 12.08 -6.31
C MET A 234 -17.93 11.18 -6.59
N ASN A 235 -19.04 11.78 -7.00
CA ASN A 235 -20.24 11.02 -7.32
C ASN A 235 -19.95 10.04 -8.49
N PRO A 236 -20.23 8.73 -8.33
CA PRO A 236 -20.06 7.72 -9.36
C PRO A 236 -20.67 8.09 -10.71
N ASN A 237 -21.81 8.80 -10.72
CA ASN A 237 -22.48 9.20 -11.95
C ASN A 237 -21.63 10.14 -12.81
N VAL A 238 -20.80 10.99 -12.19
CA VAL A 238 -19.87 11.88 -12.90
C VAL A 238 -18.81 11.06 -13.63
N LEU A 239 -18.27 10.04 -12.98
CA LEU A 239 -17.27 9.12 -13.54
C LEU A 239 -17.88 8.27 -14.67
N MET A 240 -19.09 7.74 -14.46
CA MET A 240 -19.82 6.98 -15.48
C MET A 240 -20.12 7.83 -16.72
N ASN A 241 -20.51 9.10 -16.53
CA ASN A 241 -20.73 10.03 -17.65
C ASN A 241 -19.44 10.39 -18.40
N ALA A 242 -18.28 10.27 -17.75
CA ALA A 242 -16.97 10.40 -18.37
C ALA A 242 -16.48 9.10 -19.06
N GLY A 243 -17.24 8.01 -18.98
CA GLY A 243 -16.92 6.72 -19.59
C GLY A 243 -16.18 5.74 -18.68
N VAL A 244 -16.01 6.06 -17.39
CA VAL A 244 -15.34 5.17 -16.42
C VAL A 244 -16.35 4.15 -15.88
N PRO A 245 -16.08 2.83 -15.96
CA PRO A 245 -16.97 1.82 -15.41
C PRO A 245 -16.92 1.84 -13.87
N VAL A 246 -18.08 2.02 -13.24
CA VAL A 246 -18.23 1.97 -11.78
C VAL A 246 -19.21 0.85 -11.43
N TYR A 247 -18.80 -0.01 -10.51
CA TYR A 247 -19.62 -1.09 -9.94
C TYR A 247 -19.94 -0.76 -8.49
N ARG A 248 -20.99 -1.38 -7.96
CA ARG A 248 -21.40 -1.18 -6.56
C ARG A 248 -21.87 -2.46 -5.88
N THR A 249 -21.80 -2.49 -4.56
CA THR A 249 -22.38 -3.55 -3.74
C THR A 249 -22.71 -3.06 -2.33
N ASP A 250 -23.65 -3.73 -1.66
CA ASP A 250 -23.94 -3.54 -0.23
C ASP A 250 -23.37 -4.76 0.51
N GLN A 251 -22.30 -4.56 1.26
CA GLN A 251 -21.68 -5.60 2.09
C GLN A 251 -22.48 -5.75 3.39
N HIS A 252 -22.99 -6.95 3.63
CA HIS A 252 -23.73 -7.30 4.85
C HIS A 252 -22.83 -8.02 5.86
N ALA A 253 -23.30 -8.10 7.11
CA ALA A 253 -22.55 -8.75 8.19
C ALA A 253 -22.26 -10.22 7.85
N GLY A 254 -21.01 -10.65 8.03
CA GLY A 254 -20.51 -11.96 7.66
C GLY A 254 -19.96 -12.06 6.23
N GLU A 255 -20.01 -10.98 5.45
CA GLU A 255 -19.51 -10.96 4.07
C GLU A 255 -18.12 -10.34 3.95
N PHE A 256 -17.34 -10.87 3.00
CA PHE A 256 -16.05 -10.32 2.60
C PHE A 256 -16.19 -9.46 1.34
N VAL A 257 -15.46 -8.35 1.29
CA VAL A 257 -15.21 -7.57 0.07
C VAL A 257 -13.72 -7.63 -0.22
N ILE A 258 -13.36 -7.92 -1.47
CA ILE A 258 -11.96 -7.98 -1.92
C ILE A 258 -11.75 -6.88 -2.95
N THR A 259 -10.74 -6.03 -2.74
CA THR A 259 -10.28 -5.03 -3.70
C THR A 259 -9.05 -5.57 -4.43
N PHE A 260 -9.06 -5.43 -5.75
CA PHE A 260 -8.00 -5.93 -6.62
C PHE A 260 -6.91 -4.87 -6.84
N PRO A 261 -5.70 -5.24 -7.31
CA PRO A 261 -4.62 -4.33 -7.58
C PRO A 261 -5.05 -3.14 -8.43
N ARG A 262 -4.67 -1.94 -7.98
CA ARG A 262 -4.95 -0.65 -8.64
C ARG A 262 -6.45 -0.34 -8.79
N ALA A 263 -7.35 -1.13 -8.18
CA ALA A 263 -8.78 -0.86 -8.22
C ALA A 263 -9.13 0.29 -7.26
N TYR A 264 -9.62 1.39 -7.83
CA TYR A 264 -10.11 2.49 -7.02
C TYR A 264 -11.42 2.11 -6.36
N HIS A 265 -11.57 2.47 -5.10
CA HIS A 265 -12.79 2.20 -4.35
C HIS A 265 -13.10 3.31 -3.36
N ALA A 266 -14.39 3.49 -3.10
CA ALA A 266 -14.95 4.45 -2.16
C ALA A 266 -16.26 3.91 -1.60
N GLY A 267 -16.79 4.52 -0.56
CA GLY A 267 -18.04 4.08 0.00
C GLY A 267 -18.41 4.76 1.30
N PHE A 268 -19.52 4.32 1.86
CA PHE A 268 -20.04 4.85 3.11
C PHE A 268 -20.82 3.77 3.86
N ASN A 269 -20.99 3.97 5.16
CA ASN A 269 -21.71 3.04 6.02
C ASN A 269 -23.20 3.39 6.09
N GLN A 270 -24.05 2.37 6.01
CA GLN A 270 -25.51 2.54 6.12
C GLN A 270 -25.95 2.85 7.56
N GLY A 271 -25.12 2.54 8.55
CA GLY A 271 -25.45 2.69 9.96
C GLY A 271 -24.31 2.21 10.86
N TYR A 272 -24.63 1.91 12.12
CA TYR A 272 -23.65 1.44 13.08
C TYR A 272 -23.12 0.06 12.70
N ASN A 273 -21.81 -0.05 12.49
CA ASN A 273 -21.18 -1.31 12.13
C ASN A 273 -19.70 -1.40 12.53
N PHE A 274 -19.14 -2.60 12.40
CA PHE A 274 -17.75 -2.88 12.70
C PHE A 274 -17.13 -3.80 11.66
N ALA A 275 -16.06 -3.32 11.01
CA ALA A 275 -15.33 -4.03 9.97
C ALA A 275 -13.85 -4.13 10.32
N GLU A 276 -13.19 -5.15 9.78
CA GLU A 276 -11.75 -5.33 9.85
C GLU A 276 -11.22 -5.53 8.44
N ALA A 277 -10.07 -4.92 8.11
CA ALA A 277 -9.46 -5.05 6.79
C ALA A 277 -7.95 -5.26 6.88
N VAL A 278 -7.37 -5.89 5.86
CA VAL A 278 -5.93 -6.07 5.74
C VAL A 278 -5.52 -6.14 4.27
N ASN A 279 -4.32 -5.65 3.94
CA ASN A 279 -3.76 -5.90 2.62
C ASN A 279 -3.18 -7.31 2.49
N PHE A 280 -3.13 -7.81 1.26
CA PHE A 280 -2.41 -9.04 0.95
C PHE A 280 -1.85 -8.99 -0.46
N ALA A 281 -0.86 -9.84 -0.73
CA ALA A 281 -0.15 -9.87 -2.01
C ALA A 281 0.08 -11.32 -2.45
N PRO A 282 -0.76 -11.87 -3.35
CA PRO A 282 -0.52 -13.16 -3.98
C PRO A 282 0.57 -13.09 -5.06
N SER A 283 0.92 -14.23 -5.67
CA SER A 283 2.01 -14.31 -6.67
C SER A 283 1.84 -13.40 -7.89
N ASP A 284 0.61 -13.17 -8.35
CA ASP A 284 0.31 -12.32 -9.51
C ASP A 284 0.56 -10.83 -9.24
N TRP A 285 0.52 -10.41 -7.97
CA TRP A 285 0.76 -9.02 -7.58
C TRP A 285 2.21 -8.59 -7.83
N LEU A 286 3.20 -9.49 -7.83
CA LEU A 286 4.61 -9.13 -7.97
C LEU A 286 4.89 -8.24 -9.18
N LYS A 287 4.26 -8.54 -10.31
CA LYS A 287 4.36 -7.74 -11.52
C LYS A 287 3.76 -6.34 -11.33
N MET A 288 2.56 -6.28 -10.73
CA MET A 288 1.86 -5.02 -10.45
C MET A 288 2.65 -4.14 -9.46
N GLY A 289 3.25 -4.74 -8.42
CA GLY A 289 4.11 -4.04 -7.46
C GLY A 289 5.29 -3.36 -8.13
N ARG A 290 5.99 -4.04 -9.07
CA ARG A 290 7.11 -3.43 -9.82
C ARG A 290 6.68 -2.26 -10.71
N GLU A 291 5.52 -2.37 -11.35
CA GLU A 291 4.92 -1.28 -12.12
C GLU A 291 4.55 -0.10 -11.20
N CYS A 292 3.98 -0.40 -10.03
CA CYS A 292 3.63 0.59 -9.00
C CYS A 292 4.86 1.39 -8.54
N ILE A 293 5.99 0.74 -8.23
CA ILE A 293 7.23 1.45 -7.85
C ILE A 293 7.71 2.40 -8.95
N SER A 294 7.60 1.97 -10.22
CA SER A 294 7.97 2.84 -11.35
C SER A 294 7.05 4.05 -11.46
N HIS A 295 5.75 3.87 -11.19
CA HIS A 295 4.77 4.94 -11.12
C HIS A 295 5.04 5.89 -9.94
N TYR A 296 5.26 5.36 -8.73
CA TYR A 296 5.60 6.16 -7.54
C TYR A 296 6.85 7.01 -7.77
N SER A 297 7.87 6.44 -8.43
CA SER A 297 9.09 7.16 -8.79
C SER A 297 8.82 8.37 -9.69
N SER A 298 7.85 8.27 -10.61
CA SER A 298 7.46 9.37 -11.49
C SER A 298 6.68 10.48 -10.78
N LEU A 299 6.00 10.15 -9.68
CA LEU A 299 5.23 11.07 -8.85
C LEU A 299 6.03 11.61 -7.65
N GLN A 300 7.27 11.15 -7.44
CA GLN A 300 8.09 11.44 -6.25
C GLN A 300 7.44 11.00 -4.93
N ARG A 301 6.63 9.93 -4.98
CA ARG A 301 5.94 9.37 -3.81
C ARG A 301 6.84 8.41 -3.04
N TYR A 302 6.78 8.49 -1.71
CA TYR A 302 7.47 7.59 -0.80
C TYR A 302 6.95 6.15 -0.91
N CYS A 303 7.86 5.19 -0.81
CA CYS A 303 7.53 3.76 -0.81
C CYS A 303 7.45 3.26 0.63
N VAL A 304 6.40 2.50 0.97
CA VAL A 304 6.25 1.88 2.30
C VAL A 304 7.32 0.81 2.59
N PHE A 305 7.81 0.14 1.54
CA PHE A 305 8.92 -0.82 1.62
C PHE A 305 9.62 -0.93 0.26
N SER A 306 10.78 -1.58 0.22
CA SER A 306 11.50 -1.85 -1.04
C SER A 306 11.03 -3.15 -1.71
N HIS A 307 10.47 -3.04 -2.92
CA HIS A 307 10.06 -4.20 -3.73
C HIS A 307 11.24 -5.09 -4.12
N ASP A 308 12.39 -4.51 -4.44
CA ASP A 308 13.58 -5.28 -4.80
C ASP A 308 14.17 -6.03 -3.58
N GLU A 309 14.07 -5.45 -2.38
CA GLU A 309 14.44 -6.13 -1.13
C GLU A 309 13.59 -7.38 -0.91
N LEU A 310 12.28 -7.24 -1.08
CA LEU A 310 11.32 -8.33 -0.97
C LEU A 310 11.66 -9.47 -1.93
N VAL A 311 11.85 -9.17 -3.22
CA VAL A 311 12.19 -10.16 -4.25
C VAL A 311 13.49 -10.89 -3.93
N CYS A 312 14.52 -10.17 -3.48
CA CYS A 312 15.78 -10.77 -3.06
C CYS A 312 15.62 -11.66 -1.82
N LYS A 313 14.83 -11.26 -0.81
CA LYS A 313 14.55 -12.08 0.38
C LYS A 313 13.85 -13.40 0.02
N MET A 314 12.87 -13.34 -0.87
CA MET A 314 12.21 -14.53 -1.40
C MET A 314 13.21 -15.43 -2.13
N ALA A 315 14.07 -14.84 -2.99
CA ALA A 315 15.09 -15.58 -3.72
C ALA A 315 16.13 -16.27 -2.82
N VAL A 316 16.47 -15.67 -1.68
CA VAL A 316 17.34 -16.30 -0.66
C VAL A 316 16.64 -17.50 -0.01
N ASN A 317 15.35 -17.38 0.28
CA ASN A 317 14.52 -18.41 0.91
C ASN A 317 13.80 -19.31 -0.10
N SER A 318 14.47 -19.67 -1.21
CA SER A 318 13.84 -20.40 -2.33
C SER A 318 13.24 -21.75 -1.95
N ASP A 319 13.77 -22.39 -0.90
CA ASP A 319 13.40 -23.76 -0.54
C ASP A 319 12.00 -23.84 0.06
N SER A 320 11.57 -22.81 0.81
CA SER A 320 10.26 -22.73 1.46
C SER A 320 9.17 -22.08 0.59
N LEU A 321 9.50 -21.54 -0.58
CA LEU A 321 8.52 -20.90 -1.46
C LEU A 321 7.54 -21.90 -2.09
N ASP A 322 6.27 -21.51 -2.20
CA ASP A 322 5.31 -22.15 -3.11
C ASP A 322 5.84 -22.06 -4.56
N PRO A 323 5.77 -23.12 -5.37
CA PRO A 323 6.29 -23.12 -6.74
C PRO A 323 5.74 -22.00 -7.64
N ARG A 324 4.48 -21.58 -7.45
CA ARG A 324 3.87 -20.49 -8.23
C ARG A 324 4.48 -19.15 -7.86
N ILE A 325 4.70 -18.92 -6.57
CA ILE A 325 5.41 -17.74 -6.09
C ILE A 325 6.84 -17.75 -6.63
N ALA A 326 7.56 -18.87 -6.52
CA ALA A 326 8.91 -19.00 -7.04
C ALA A 326 9.00 -18.67 -8.54
N ALA A 327 8.03 -19.12 -9.34
CA ALA A 327 7.95 -18.82 -10.77
C ALA A 327 7.70 -17.31 -11.04
N ALA A 328 6.77 -16.68 -10.31
CA ALA A 328 6.49 -15.26 -10.43
C ALA A 328 7.69 -14.41 -9.97
N THR A 329 8.32 -14.76 -8.84
CA THR A 329 9.55 -14.13 -8.34
C THR A 329 10.69 -14.28 -9.33
N TYR A 330 10.84 -15.44 -9.99
CA TYR A 330 11.85 -15.64 -11.03
C TYR A 330 11.66 -14.67 -12.21
N GLN A 331 10.44 -14.54 -12.72
CA GLN A 331 10.12 -13.62 -13.82
C GLN A 331 10.42 -12.16 -13.45
N ASP A 332 10.01 -11.77 -12.24
CA ASP A 332 10.22 -10.42 -11.72
C ASP A 332 11.71 -10.12 -11.48
N MET A 333 12.43 -11.06 -10.87
CA MET A 333 13.87 -10.97 -10.62
C MET A 333 14.67 -10.92 -11.93
N LEU A 334 14.23 -11.61 -12.99
CA LEU A 334 14.89 -11.56 -14.30
C LEU A 334 14.87 -10.12 -14.86
N GLN A 335 13.73 -9.46 -14.79
CA GLN A 335 13.58 -8.06 -15.20
C GLN A 335 14.41 -7.12 -14.33
N MET A 336 14.43 -7.36 -13.02
CA MET A 336 15.22 -6.62 -12.04
C MET A 336 16.72 -6.68 -12.37
N VAL A 337 17.26 -7.87 -12.61
CA VAL A 337 18.69 -8.09 -12.91
C VAL A 337 19.09 -7.47 -14.24
N ASP A 338 18.27 -7.60 -15.29
CA ASP A 338 18.54 -6.97 -16.58
C ASP A 338 18.54 -5.44 -16.49
N THR A 339 17.59 -4.87 -15.75
CA THR A 339 17.50 -3.41 -15.51
C THR A 339 18.70 -2.90 -14.73
N GLU A 340 19.06 -3.57 -13.63
CA GLU A 340 20.20 -3.23 -12.79
C GLU A 340 21.53 -3.30 -13.58
N LYS A 341 21.69 -4.33 -14.41
CA LYS A 341 22.87 -4.48 -15.27
C LYS A 341 23.01 -3.32 -16.26
N LYS A 342 21.91 -2.89 -16.88
CA LYS A 342 21.90 -1.73 -17.79
C LYS A 342 22.23 -0.44 -17.04
N LEU A 343 21.62 -0.21 -15.88
CA LEU A 343 21.83 1.00 -15.08
C LEU A 343 23.28 1.11 -14.57
N ARG A 344 23.86 0.02 -14.05
CA ARG A 344 25.27 0.00 -13.63
C ARG A 344 26.23 0.21 -14.81
N LYS A 345 25.93 -0.35 -15.98
CA LYS A 345 26.72 -0.13 -17.20
C LYS A 345 26.69 1.34 -17.60
N SER A 346 25.52 1.97 -17.63
CA SER A 346 25.39 3.41 -17.94
C SER A 346 26.16 4.29 -16.94
N LEU A 347 26.14 3.94 -15.64
CA LEU A 347 26.89 4.67 -14.63
C LEU A 347 28.41 4.54 -14.81
N LEU A 348 28.89 3.36 -15.19
CA LEU A 348 30.30 3.12 -15.50
C LEU A 348 30.73 3.90 -16.76
N GLU A 349 29.89 3.91 -17.80
CA GLU A 349 30.11 4.70 -19.03
C GLU A 349 30.11 6.21 -18.76
N TRP A 350 29.35 6.67 -17.77
CA TRP A 350 29.37 8.06 -17.32
C TRP A 350 30.69 8.44 -16.62
N GLY A 351 31.40 7.47 -16.03
CA GLY A 351 32.76 7.66 -15.51
C GLY A 351 32.92 7.51 -14.00
N VAL A 352 31.98 6.82 -13.33
CA VAL A 352 32.13 6.41 -11.92
C VAL A 352 33.15 5.28 -11.82
N CYS A 353 34.13 5.42 -10.94
CA CYS A 353 35.18 4.42 -10.75
C CYS A 353 35.10 3.69 -9.40
N ASP A 354 34.58 4.36 -8.38
CA ASP A 354 34.54 3.82 -7.03
C ASP A 354 33.25 3.05 -6.79
N ALA A 355 33.35 1.89 -6.17
CA ALA A 355 32.21 1.05 -5.82
C ALA A 355 32.42 0.41 -4.44
N GLU A 356 31.42 0.54 -3.57
CA GLU A 356 31.44 0.04 -2.21
C GLU A 356 30.21 -0.83 -1.95
N ARG A 357 30.41 -1.95 -1.23
CA ARG A 357 29.32 -2.84 -0.86
C ARG A 357 28.63 -2.30 0.38
N GLU A 358 27.30 -2.22 0.35
CA GLU A 358 26.49 -1.69 1.45
C GLU A 358 25.26 -2.56 1.71
N ALA A 359 24.92 -2.76 2.98
CA ALA A 359 23.77 -3.53 3.42
C ALA A 359 22.58 -2.60 3.68
N PHE A 360 21.87 -2.24 2.62
CA PHE A 360 20.74 -1.30 2.68
C PHE A 360 19.62 -1.75 3.63
N GLU A 361 19.43 -3.05 3.86
CA GLU A 361 18.42 -3.58 4.79
C GLU A 361 18.67 -3.25 6.27
N LEU A 362 19.87 -2.78 6.61
CA LEU A 362 20.22 -2.35 7.97
C LEU A 362 20.04 -0.84 8.16
N LEU A 363 19.87 -0.09 7.07
CA LEU A 363 19.64 1.34 7.12
C LEU A 363 18.15 1.62 7.32
N PRO A 364 17.80 2.64 8.13
CA PRO A 364 16.45 3.20 8.16
C PRO A 364 15.96 3.58 6.75
N ASP A 365 14.65 3.46 6.51
CA ASP A 365 14.07 3.72 5.19
C ASP A 365 14.26 5.16 4.72
N ASP A 366 14.25 6.13 5.63
CA ASP A 366 14.51 7.55 5.40
C ASP A 366 15.94 7.83 4.94
N GLU A 367 16.92 7.09 5.43
CA GLU A 367 18.33 7.27 5.06
C GLU A 367 18.69 6.66 3.69
N ARG A 368 17.89 5.70 3.21
CA ARG A 368 18.12 4.99 1.94
C ARG A 368 17.16 5.40 0.82
N GLN A 369 16.47 6.53 0.96
CA GLN A 369 15.60 7.09 -0.08
C GLN A 369 16.40 7.89 -1.11
N CYS A 370 15.97 7.82 -2.37
CA CYS A 370 16.49 8.70 -3.39
C CYS A 370 16.00 10.13 -3.15
N GLU A 371 16.92 11.10 -3.08
CA GLU A 371 16.57 12.51 -2.88
C GLU A 371 15.59 13.06 -3.94
N TYR A 372 15.70 12.60 -5.19
CA TYR A 372 14.87 13.10 -6.29
C TYR A 372 13.51 12.40 -6.40
N CYS A 373 13.48 11.06 -6.46
CA CYS A 373 12.24 10.31 -6.71
C CYS A 373 11.62 9.66 -5.47
N LYS A 374 12.24 9.83 -4.29
CA LYS A 374 11.80 9.29 -2.99
C LYS A 374 11.63 7.77 -2.94
N THR A 375 12.12 7.05 -3.94
CA THR A 375 12.16 5.58 -3.96
C THR A 375 13.19 5.05 -2.97
N THR A 376 12.81 4.05 -2.16
CA THR A 376 13.68 3.33 -1.22
C THR A 376 14.68 2.45 -1.98
N CYS A 377 15.97 2.79 -1.94
CA CYS A 377 17.02 2.10 -2.67
C CYS A 377 17.46 0.83 -1.93
N PHE A 378 17.69 -0.26 -2.69
CA PHE A 378 18.15 -1.52 -2.13
C PHE A 378 19.26 -2.20 -2.95
N LEU A 379 19.12 -2.32 -4.28
CA LEU A 379 20.14 -3.00 -5.09
C LEU A 379 21.41 -2.17 -5.23
N SER A 380 21.23 -0.89 -5.48
CA SER A 380 22.30 0.07 -5.66
C SER A 380 21.81 1.51 -5.52
N ALA A 381 22.76 2.38 -5.21
CA ALA A 381 22.59 3.81 -5.12
C ALA A 381 23.90 4.53 -5.43
N VAL A 382 23.82 5.85 -5.62
CA VAL A 382 24.98 6.71 -5.83
C VAL A 382 25.08 7.71 -4.69
N THR A 383 26.27 7.78 -4.11
CA THR A 383 26.66 8.75 -3.07
C THR A 383 27.85 9.57 -3.56
N CYS A 384 28.06 10.77 -3.00
CA CYS A 384 29.23 11.59 -3.31
C CYS A 384 29.78 12.18 -2.02
N SER A 385 31.11 12.34 -1.94
CA SER A 385 31.79 12.90 -0.76
C SER A 385 31.41 14.35 -0.44
N CYS A 386 30.78 15.07 -1.37
CA CYS A 386 30.29 16.44 -1.15
C CYS A 386 28.99 16.49 -0.32
N SER A 387 28.17 15.44 -0.38
CA SER A 387 26.86 15.36 0.27
C SER A 387 26.74 14.00 0.97
N PRO A 388 27.39 13.82 2.15
CA PRO A 388 27.45 12.52 2.83
C PRO A 388 26.09 12.02 3.32
N SER A 389 25.10 12.91 3.49
CA SER A 389 23.74 12.57 3.92
C SER A 389 22.76 12.36 2.77
N GLN A 390 23.20 12.49 1.51
CA GLN A 390 22.31 12.39 0.35
C GLN A 390 22.64 11.17 -0.49
N LEU A 391 21.57 10.52 -0.94
CA LEU A 391 21.62 9.32 -1.74
C LEU A 391 20.65 9.46 -2.91
N VAL A 392 21.05 8.98 -4.08
CA VAL A 392 20.15 8.90 -5.24
C VAL A 392 20.18 7.52 -5.89
N CYS A 393 19.06 7.11 -6.47
CA CYS A 393 18.99 5.89 -7.26
C CYS A 393 19.77 6.03 -8.58
N LEU A 394 20.07 4.91 -9.24
CA LEU A 394 20.79 4.89 -10.52
C LEU A 394 20.06 5.54 -11.70
N ARG A 395 18.76 5.87 -11.57
CA ARG A 395 18.04 6.62 -12.62
C ARG A 395 18.30 8.12 -12.53
N HIS A 396 18.69 8.60 -11.35
CA HIS A 396 18.79 10.02 -11.01
C HIS A 396 20.20 10.42 -10.55
N TYR A 397 21.23 9.67 -10.93
CA TYR A 397 22.62 9.99 -10.55
C TYR A 397 23.05 11.40 -10.97
N THR A 398 22.49 11.95 -12.05
CA THR A 398 22.75 13.33 -12.51
C THR A 398 22.18 14.41 -11.58
N TYR A 399 21.23 14.07 -10.72
CA TYR A 399 20.56 14.99 -9.82
C TYR A 399 21.19 15.04 -8.42
N LEU A 400 22.22 14.23 -8.14
CA LEU A 400 22.89 14.21 -6.84
C LEU A 400 23.67 15.50 -6.58
N CYS A 401 24.63 15.82 -7.45
CA CYS A 401 25.45 17.01 -7.35
C CYS A 401 26.12 17.32 -8.70
N GLN A 402 26.76 18.50 -8.79
CA GLN A 402 27.49 18.94 -9.99
C GLN A 402 28.96 18.48 -10.00
N CYS A 403 29.36 17.60 -9.07
CA CYS A 403 30.74 17.11 -9.02
C CYS A 403 31.06 16.20 -10.23
N PRO A 404 32.34 16.03 -10.58
CA PRO A 404 32.73 15.12 -11.64
C PRO A 404 32.28 13.67 -11.37
N PRO A 405 32.00 12.86 -12.41
CA PRO A 405 31.59 11.46 -12.23
C PRO A 405 32.57 10.62 -11.38
N LYS A 406 33.86 10.95 -11.44
CA LYS A 406 34.92 10.25 -10.71
C LYS A 406 34.85 10.38 -9.19
N THR A 407 34.16 11.41 -8.66
CA THR A 407 34.02 11.61 -7.20
C THR A 407 32.77 10.94 -6.64
N HIS A 408 31.93 10.39 -7.52
CA HIS A 408 30.76 9.63 -7.13
C HIS A 408 31.18 8.20 -6.81
N THR A 409 30.47 7.57 -5.88
CA THR A 409 30.70 6.20 -5.45
C THR A 409 29.41 5.42 -5.64
N LEU A 410 29.50 4.29 -6.36
CA LEU A 410 28.43 3.32 -6.48
C LEU A 410 28.33 2.49 -5.19
N ARG A 411 27.25 2.66 -4.43
CA ARG A 411 26.89 1.78 -3.33
C ARG A 411 26.07 0.62 -3.89
N TYR A 412 26.45 -0.63 -3.63
CA TYR A 412 25.74 -1.80 -4.17
C TYR A 412 25.57 -2.91 -3.13
N ARG A 413 24.45 -3.64 -3.21
CA ARG A 413 24.16 -4.74 -2.28
C ARG A 413 24.71 -6.09 -2.70
N TYR A 414 24.52 -6.41 -3.98
CA TYR A 414 24.94 -7.68 -4.61
C TYR A 414 25.78 -7.40 -5.85
N THR A 415 26.73 -8.30 -6.13
CA THR A 415 27.48 -8.27 -7.39
C THR A 415 26.63 -8.82 -8.53
N LEU A 416 27.03 -8.51 -9.78
CA LEU A 416 26.39 -9.07 -10.96
C LEU A 416 26.62 -10.59 -11.12
N ASP A 417 27.52 -11.18 -10.34
CA ASP A 417 27.78 -12.62 -10.30
C ASP A 417 26.92 -13.35 -9.24
N GLU A 418 26.53 -12.64 -8.17
CA GLU A 418 25.67 -13.18 -7.10
C GLU A 418 24.20 -13.31 -7.56
N LEU A 419 23.70 -12.33 -8.31
CA LEU A 419 22.30 -12.29 -8.76
C LEU A 419 21.89 -13.48 -9.66
N PRO A 420 22.70 -13.92 -10.66
CA PRO A 420 22.39 -15.11 -11.46
C PRO A 420 22.32 -16.41 -10.65
N ILE A 421 23.09 -16.53 -9.56
CA ILE A 421 23.05 -17.72 -8.69
C ILE A 421 21.69 -17.79 -7.98
N MET A 422 21.18 -16.65 -7.49
CA MET A 422 19.85 -16.56 -6.89
C MET A 422 18.75 -16.89 -7.91
N LEU A 423 18.86 -16.37 -9.14
CA LEU A 423 17.95 -16.71 -10.24
C LEU A 423 17.95 -18.21 -10.56
N GLN A 424 19.12 -18.86 -10.58
CA GLN A 424 19.22 -20.28 -10.87
C GLN A 424 18.53 -21.13 -9.79
N LYS A 425 18.64 -20.75 -8.51
CA LYS A 425 17.93 -21.44 -7.41
C LYS A 425 16.42 -21.33 -7.57
N LEU A 426 15.91 -20.13 -7.84
CA LEU A 426 14.48 -19.90 -8.12
C LEU A 426 14.00 -20.71 -9.32
N LYS A 427 14.78 -20.73 -10.40
CA LYS A 427 14.48 -21.50 -11.61
C LYS A 427 14.34 -22.99 -11.31
N LEU A 428 15.29 -23.57 -10.58
CA LEU A 428 15.24 -24.98 -10.19
C LEU A 428 13.99 -25.30 -9.36
N LYS A 429 13.62 -24.42 -8.43
CA LYS A 429 12.40 -24.58 -7.63
C LYS A 429 11.13 -24.48 -8.49
N ALA A 430 11.06 -23.50 -9.39
CA ALA A 430 9.93 -23.33 -10.30
C ALA A 430 9.76 -24.55 -11.23
N GLU A 431 10.86 -25.02 -11.85
CA GLU A 431 10.85 -26.17 -12.76
C GLU A 431 10.68 -27.51 -12.02
N SER A 432 10.97 -27.59 -10.72
CA SER A 432 10.80 -28.82 -9.94
C SER A 432 9.35 -29.31 -9.94
N PHE A 433 8.37 -28.39 -9.98
CA PHE A 433 6.96 -28.75 -10.03
C PHE A 433 6.58 -29.29 -11.42
N ASP A 434 7.01 -28.65 -12.50
CA ASP A 434 6.74 -29.13 -13.86
C ASP A 434 7.39 -30.49 -14.12
N ALA A 435 8.64 -30.67 -13.68
CA ALA A 435 9.36 -31.94 -13.77
C ALA A 435 8.69 -33.04 -12.92
N TRP A 436 8.18 -32.69 -11.74
CA TRP A 436 7.40 -33.60 -10.90
C TRP A 436 6.06 -33.97 -11.53
N VAL A 437 5.31 -33.00 -12.06
CA VAL A 437 4.03 -33.24 -12.75
C VAL A 437 4.24 -34.15 -13.97
N LEU A 438 5.29 -33.92 -14.75
CA LEU A 438 5.66 -34.79 -15.88
C LEU A 438 5.99 -36.21 -15.40
N SER A 439 6.80 -36.35 -14.35
CA SER A 439 7.17 -37.65 -13.78
C SER A 439 5.96 -38.41 -13.20
N VAL A 440 5.01 -37.70 -12.58
CA VAL A 440 3.77 -38.27 -12.05
C VAL A 440 2.83 -38.68 -13.18
N LYS A 441 2.70 -37.87 -14.24
CA LYS A 441 1.93 -38.24 -15.43
C LYS A 441 2.53 -39.47 -16.11
N GLU A 442 3.85 -39.53 -16.29
CA GLU A 442 4.54 -40.71 -16.83
C GLU A 442 4.35 -41.96 -15.96
N ALA A 443 4.38 -41.81 -14.62
CA ALA A 443 4.13 -42.91 -13.69
C ALA A 443 2.66 -43.38 -13.69
N LEU A 444 1.70 -42.46 -13.83
CA LEU A 444 0.27 -42.77 -13.95
C LEU A 444 -0.06 -43.41 -15.31
N ASP A 445 0.55 -42.94 -16.39
CA ASP A 445 0.38 -43.50 -17.75
C ASP A 445 1.02 -44.89 -17.91
N CYS A 446 2.04 -45.22 -17.10
CA CYS A 446 2.64 -46.56 -17.05
C CYS A 446 1.73 -47.64 -16.42
N SER A 447 0.49 -47.32 -16.03
CA SER A 447 -0.50 -48.28 -15.51
C SER A 447 -1.41 -48.91 -16.58
N SER A 448 -1.07 -48.78 -17.87
CA SER A 448 -1.67 -49.60 -18.94
C SER A 448 -0.88 -50.93 -19.10
N PRO A 449 -1.53 -52.11 -19.02
CA PRO A 449 -0.84 -53.38 -18.85
C PRO A 449 0.02 -53.73 -20.09
N ARG A 450 1.34 -53.86 -19.87
CA ARG A 450 2.22 -54.52 -20.84
C ARG A 450 1.74 -55.95 -21.03
N HIS A 451 1.30 -56.28 -22.25
CA HIS A 451 0.94 -57.63 -22.67
C HIS A 451 2.00 -58.65 -22.22
N LEU A 452 1.56 -59.61 -21.40
CA LEU A 452 2.22 -60.91 -21.22
C LEU A 452 2.31 -61.59 -22.59
N GLY A 453 3.51 -61.66 -23.15
CA GLY A 453 3.80 -62.34 -24.41
C GLY A 453 5.18 -63.00 -24.38
N ASN A 454 5.18 -64.29 -24.03
CA ASN A 454 6.23 -65.30 -24.28
C ASN A 454 7.62 -65.10 -23.65
N CYS A 455 7.75 -65.52 -22.38
CA CYS A 455 8.98 -66.14 -21.90
C CYS A 455 8.89 -67.65 -22.11
N HIS A 456 9.45 -68.14 -23.22
CA HIS A 456 9.85 -69.54 -23.34
C HIS A 456 11.04 -69.78 -22.40
N GLY A 457 10.78 -70.49 -21.32
CA GLY A 457 11.82 -71.03 -20.45
C GLY A 457 12.61 -72.10 -21.18
N ASN A 458 13.90 -71.83 -21.43
CA ASN A 458 14.90 -72.85 -21.69
C ASN A 458 15.96 -72.81 -20.58
N LYS A 459 15.78 -73.76 -19.64
CA LYS A 459 16.76 -74.65 -19.01
C LYS A 459 18.20 -74.16 -18.74
N LEU A 460 18.53 -74.25 -17.45
CA LEU A 460 19.69 -74.96 -16.87
C LEU A 460 21.10 -74.54 -17.33
N LEU A 461 21.79 -73.75 -16.51
CA LEU A 461 22.82 -74.23 -15.57
C LEU A 461 23.26 -73.09 -14.64
#